data_AF-K1YA80-F1
#
_entry.id   AF-K1YA80-F1
#
_cell.length_a   1.000
_cell.length_b   1.000
_cell.length_c   1.000
_cell.angle_alpha   90.00
_cell.angle_beta   90.00
_cell.angle_gamma   90.00
#
_symmetry.space_group_name_H-M   'P 1'
#
loop_
_entity.id
_entity.type
_entity.pdbx_description
1 polymer ?
#
loop_
_entity_poly.entity_id
_entity_poly.type
_entity_poly.pdbx_seq_one_letter_code
_entity_poly.pdbx_strand_id
1 'polypeptide(L)'
;MGETQQEIWKIRDIIEKGQSFLIVSHKNVDGDAYGSSMSLYFYLRSIGKTAEVVNELPITPLFYFLDIHAYTTNTITGKKFDAIFVCDCGELAL
;
A
#
# COMPACT_ATOMS: atom_id res chain seq x y z
N MET A 1 -20.23 16.67 -9.58
CA MET A 1 -19.30 16.04 -8.62
C MET A 1 -17.98 16.78 -8.70
N GLY A 2 -17.36 17.14 -7.57
CA GLY A 2 -16.04 17.79 -7.57
C GLY A 2 -14.95 16.86 -8.10
N GLU A 3 -13.85 17.39 -8.61
CA GLU A 3 -12.73 16.62 -9.19
C GLU A 3 -12.23 15.52 -8.25
N THR A 4 -12.08 15.80 -6.96
CA THR A 4 -11.67 14.82 -5.94
C THR A 4 -12.60 13.61 -5.87
N GLN A 5 -13.91 13.81 -6.02
CA GLN A 5 -14.87 12.70 -6.00
C GLN A 5 -14.66 11.81 -7.22
N GLN A 6 -14.32 12.37 -8.39
CA GLN A 6 -14.09 11.58 -9.59
C GLN A 6 -12.84 10.69 -9.44
N GLU A 7 -11.77 11.20 -8.84
CA GLU A 7 -10.54 10.42 -8.57
C GLU A 7 -10.78 9.26 -7.59
N ILE A 8 -11.54 9.50 -6.52
CA ILE A 8 -11.91 8.44 -5.56
C ILE A 8 -12.70 7.32 -6.26
N TRP A 9 -13.59 7.67 -7.17
CA TRP A 9 -14.39 6.68 -7.90
C TRP A 9 -13.53 5.87 -8.88
N LYS A 10 -12.54 6.49 -9.53
CA LYS A 10 -11.56 5.76 -10.35
C LYS A 10 -10.76 4.76 -9.52
N ILE A 11 -10.31 5.15 -8.32
CA ILE A 11 -9.61 4.26 -7.40
C ILE A 11 -10.51 3.08 -6.99
N ARG A 12 -11.77 3.35 -6.64
CA ARG A 12 -12.74 2.29 -6.32
C ARG A 12 -12.90 1.32 -7.49
N ASP A 13 -13.07 1.81 -8.71
CA ASP A 13 -13.25 0.98 -9.89
C ASP A 13 -12.02 0.10 -10.18
N ILE A 14 -10.80 0.61 -9.93
CA ILE A 14 -9.55 -0.15 -10.02
C ILE A 14 -9.56 -1.29 -9.00
N ILE A 15 -9.95 -1.01 -7.75
CA ILE A 15 -10.01 -2.01 -6.67
C ILE A 15 -11.06 -3.09 -6.96
N GLU A 16 -12.24 -2.70 -7.44
CA GLU A 16 -13.33 -3.62 -7.76
C GLU A 16 -12.93 -4.61 -8.86
N LYS A 17 -12.31 -4.10 -9.94
CA LYS A 17 -11.92 -4.89 -11.13
C LYS A 17 -10.64 -5.70 -10.94
N GLY A 18 -9.68 -5.20 -10.15
CA GLY A 18 -8.40 -5.87 -9.89
C GLY A 18 -8.52 -6.98 -8.85
N GLN A 19 -7.53 -7.88 -8.80
CA GLN A 19 -7.43 -8.95 -7.81
C GLN A 19 -6.11 -8.92 -7.04
N SER A 20 -5.02 -8.51 -7.66
CA SER A 20 -3.68 -8.48 -7.08
C SER A 20 -3.09 -7.08 -7.10
N PHE A 21 -2.64 -6.60 -5.94
CA PHE A 21 -2.16 -5.23 -5.75
C PHE A 21 -0.78 -5.20 -5.11
N LEU A 22 0.04 -4.25 -5.54
CA LEU A 22 1.30 -3.91 -4.88
C LEU A 22 1.11 -2.57 -4.16
N ILE A 23 1.56 -2.49 -2.91
CA ILE A 23 1.54 -1.29 -2.09
C ILE A 23 2.98 -0.95 -1.74
N VAL A 24 3.39 0.27 -2.07
CA VAL A 24 4.72 0.81 -1.78
C VAL A 24 4.61 2.19 -1.13
N SER A 25 5.64 2.58 -0.40
CA SER A 25 5.75 3.89 0.22
C SER A 25 7.16 4.47 0.06
N HIS A 26 7.40 5.70 0.53
CA HIS A 26 8.73 6.32 0.45
C HIS A 26 9.76 5.59 1.33
N LYS A 27 11.06 5.75 1.02
CA LYS A 27 12.16 5.04 1.69
C LYS A 27 12.21 5.26 3.21
N ASN A 28 11.96 6.48 3.66
CA ASN A 28 12.01 6.87 5.06
C ASN A 28 10.66 6.70 5.75
N VAL A 29 10.11 5.49 5.68
CA VAL A 29 8.81 5.12 6.25
C VAL A 29 8.62 5.65 7.67
N ASP A 30 7.58 6.47 7.83
CA ASP A 30 7.15 7.04 9.10
C ASP A 30 5.77 6.50 9.49
N GLY A 31 5.14 7.14 10.47
CA GLY A 31 3.82 6.72 10.95
C GLY A 31 2.74 6.78 9.87
N ASP A 32 2.79 7.76 8.96
CA ASP A 32 1.77 7.92 7.92
C ASP A 32 1.99 6.91 6.80
N ALA A 33 3.24 6.71 6.38
CA ALA A 33 3.60 5.66 5.43
C ALA A 33 3.19 4.26 5.91
N TYR A 34 3.45 3.89 7.19
CA TYR A 34 2.99 2.62 7.74
C TYR A 34 1.46 2.56 7.86
N GLY A 35 0.84 3.62 8.39
CA GLY A 35 -0.59 3.67 8.64
C GLY A 35 -1.40 3.56 7.35
N SER A 36 -1.07 4.35 6.34
CA SER A 36 -1.77 4.37 5.05
C SER A 36 -1.60 3.07 4.27
N SER A 37 -0.36 2.56 4.15
CA SER A 37 -0.08 1.32 3.40
C SER A 37 -0.71 0.09 4.06
N MET A 38 -0.62 -0.04 5.38
CA MET A 38 -1.19 -1.18 6.11
C MET A 38 -2.71 -1.13 6.18
N SER A 39 -3.29 0.06 6.34
CA SER A 39 -4.76 0.20 6.29
C SER A 39 -5.32 -0.25 4.94
N LEU A 40 -4.67 0.14 3.84
CA LEU A 40 -5.05 -0.29 2.50
C LEU A 40 -4.84 -1.80 2.31
N TYR A 41 -3.71 -2.34 2.80
CA TYR A 41 -3.44 -3.78 2.77
C TYR A 41 -4.56 -4.57 3.47
N PHE A 42 -4.87 -4.25 4.72
CA PHE A 42 -5.89 -4.97 5.47
C PHE A 42 -7.28 -4.82 4.86
N TYR A 43 -7.61 -3.63 4.35
CA TYR A 43 -8.85 -3.41 3.61
C TYR A 43 -8.96 -4.34 2.39
N LEU A 44 -7.97 -4.33 1.49
CA LEU A 44 -7.96 -5.18 0.29
C LEU A 44 -8.07 -6.67 0.65
N ARG A 45 -7.35 -7.12 1.69
CA ARG A 45 -7.45 -8.51 2.18
C ARG A 45 -8.84 -8.84 2.72
N SER A 46 -9.46 -7.91 3.45
CA SER A 46 -10.81 -8.10 4.02
C SER A 46 -11.91 -8.27 2.97
N ILE A 47 -11.73 -7.72 1.77
CA ILE A 47 -12.65 -7.86 0.63
C ILE A 47 -12.21 -8.96 -0.36
N GLY A 48 -11.31 -9.86 0.06
CA GLY A 48 -10.93 -11.04 -0.71
C GLY A 48 -9.90 -10.81 -1.83
N LYS A 49 -9.22 -9.66 -1.84
CA LYS A 49 -8.14 -9.36 -2.78
C LYS A 49 -6.79 -9.84 -2.23
N THR A 50 -5.79 -9.94 -3.09
CA THR A 50 -4.39 -10.14 -2.68
C THR A 50 -3.63 -8.83 -2.75
N ALA A 51 -2.82 -8.56 -1.74
CA ALA A 51 -1.98 -7.37 -1.68
C ALA A 51 -0.61 -7.75 -1.14
N GLU A 52 0.43 -7.05 -1.57
CA GLU A 52 1.78 -7.14 -1.07
C GLU A 52 2.24 -5.74 -0.65
N VAL A 53 2.77 -5.60 0.57
CA VAL A 53 3.35 -4.33 1.05
C VAL A 53 4.87 -4.44 1.00
N VAL A 54 5.50 -3.61 0.19
CA VAL A 54 6.96 -3.60 0.04
C VAL A 54 7.54 -2.31 0.57
N ASN A 55 8.39 -2.44 1.59
CA ASN A 55 9.16 -1.35 2.18
C ASN A 55 10.65 -1.68 2.04
N GLU A 56 11.44 -0.73 1.54
CA GLU A 56 12.88 -0.93 1.34
C GLU A 56 13.61 -1.20 2.66
N LEU A 57 13.17 -0.55 3.74
CA LEU A 57 13.73 -0.68 5.07
C LEU A 57 12.77 -1.46 6.00
N PRO A 58 13.32 -2.22 6.96
CA PRO A 58 12.50 -2.89 7.97
C PRO A 58 11.78 -1.87 8.84
N ILE A 59 10.71 -2.32 9.51
CA ILE A 59 10.00 -1.50 10.47
C ILE A 59 10.94 -1.02 11.57
N THR A 60 10.85 0.26 11.93
CA THR A 60 11.70 0.84 12.99
C THR A 60 11.16 0.48 14.39
N PRO A 61 12.02 0.34 15.42
CA PRO A 61 11.61 -0.02 16.78
C PRO A 61 10.48 0.82 17.36
N LEU A 62 10.39 2.10 16.98
CA LEU A 62 9.34 3.02 17.40
C LEU A 62 7.93 2.52 17.04
N PHE A 63 7.79 1.79 15.93
CA PHE A 63 6.51 1.32 15.40
C PHE A 63 6.26 -0.17 15.64
N TYR A 64 7.04 -0.84 16.49
CA TYR A 64 6.85 -2.28 16.78
C TYR A 64 5.48 -2.58 17.41
N PHE A 65 4.86 -1.59 18.05
CA PHE A 65 3.52 -1.72 18.62
C PHE A 65 2.42 -1.96 17.57
N LEU A 66 2.68 -1.68 16.29
CA LEU A 66 1.72 -1.94 15.20
C LEU A 66 1.58 -3.43 14.88
N ASP A 67 2.56 -4.26 15.25
CA ASP A 67 2.58 -5.71 14.97
C ASP A 67 2.36 -6.06 13.48
N ILE A 68 2.95 -5.26 12.60
CA ILE A 68 2.82 -5.38 11.14
C ILE A 68 4.00 -6.07 10.46
N HIS A 69 5.01 -6.50 11.24
CA HIS A 69 6.25 -7.09 10.74
C HIS A 69 6.03 -8.27 9.80
N ALA A 70 5.06 -9.12 10.10
CA ALA A 70 4.74 -10.31 9.31
C ALA A 70 4.08 -10.01 7.96
N TYR A 71 3.63 -8.77 7.72
CA TYR A 71 2.87 -8.38 6.53
C TYR A 71 3.64 -7.47 5.57
N THR A 72 4.86 -7.09 5.94
CA THR A 72 5.75 -6.27 5.11
C THR A 72 6.95 -7.09 4.65
N THR A 73 7.41 -6.81 3.44
CA THR A 73 8.61 -7.45 2.86
C THR A 73 9.49 -6.38 2.22
N ASN A 74 10.77 -6.69 2.03
CA ASN A 74 11.71 -5.82 1.30
C ASN A 74 11.93 -6.25 -0.16
N THR A 75 11.26 -7.32 -0.59
CA THR A 75 11.34 -7.82 -1.96
C THR A 75 9.95 -8.07 -2.51
N ILE A 76 9.73 -7.67 -3.77
CA ILE A 76 8.51 -8.00 -4.51
C ILE A 76 8.54 -9.51 -4.85
N THR A 77 7.55 -10.24 -4.37
CA THR A 77 7.38 -11.68 -4.60
C THR A 77 6.32 -11.97 -5.67
N GLY A 78 5.34 -11.09 -5.84
CA GLY A 78 4.35 -11.16 -6.90
C GLY A 78 4.94 -10.93 -8.30
N LYS A 79 4.45 -11.68 -9.29
CA LYS A 79 4.90 -11.55 -10.70
C LYS A 79 4.10 -10.54 -11.51
N LYS A 80 2.84 -10.30 -11.14
CA LYS A 80 1.92 -9.41 -11.84
C LYS A 80 0.94 -8.80 -10.85
N PHE A 81 0.71 -7.51 -11.02
CA PHE A 81 -0.26 -6.74 -10.25
C PHE A 81 -1.20 -6.02 -11.21
N ASP A 82 -2.46 -5.90 -10.83
CA ASP A 82 -3.48 -5.18 -11.58
C ASP A 82 -3.37 -3.67 -11.35
N ALA A 83 -2.87 -3.27 -10.19
CA ALA A 83 -2.47 -1.89 -9.90
C ALA A 83 -1.37 -1.82 -8.82
N ILE A 84 -0.66 -0.70 -8.82
CA ILE A 84 0.32 -0.34 -7.80
C ILE A 84 -0.21 0.90 -7.08
N PHE A 85 -0.30 0.83 -5.75
CA PHE A 85 -0.60 1.96 -4.89
C PHE A 85 0.70 2.51 -4.31
N VAL A 86 0.96 3.78 -4.56
CA VAL A 86 2.06 4.52 -3.96
C VAL A 86 1.46 5.39 -2.86
N CYS A 87 1.70 5.00 -1.61
CA CYS A 87 1.17 5.68 -0.43
C CYS A 87 2.25 6.59 0.17
N ASP A 88 1.85 7.82 0.52
CA ASP A 88 2.73 8.77 1.19
C ASP A 88 4.09 8.95 0.49
N CYS A 89 4.06 9.35 -0.78
CA CYS A 89 5.26 9.60 -1.57
C CYS A 89 5.02 10.81 -2.48
N GLY A 90 5.57 11.95 -2.10
CA GLY A 90 5.42 13.20 -2.85
C GLY A 90 6.23 13.25 -4.15
N GLU A 91 7.26 12.41 -4.30
CA GLU A 91 8.13 12.40 -5.46
C GLU A 91 8.68 11.00 -5.73
N LEU A 92 8.60 10.57 -6.99
CA LEU A 92 9.27 9.37 -7.47
C LEU A 92 10.73 9.71 -7.78
N ALA A 93 11.61 9.59 -6.78
CA ALA A 93 13.04 9.71 -7.01
C ALA A 93 13.52 8.50 -7.84
N LEU A 94 14.14 8.77 -8.99
CA LEU A 94 14.86 7.80 -9.83
C LEU A 94 16.14 7.32 -9.16
#